data_AF-A0A920G8F8-F1
#
_entry.id   AF-A0A920G8F8-F1
#
_cell.length_a   1.000
_cell.length_b   1.000
_cell.length_c   1.000
_cell.angle_alpha   90.00
_cell.angle_beta   90.00
_cell.angle_gamma   90.00
#
_symmetry.space_group_name_H-M   'P 1'
#
loop_
_entity.id
_entity.type
_entity.pdbx_description
1 polymer ?
#
loop_
_entity_poly.entity_id
_entity_poly.type
_entity_poly.pdbx_seq_one_letter_code
_entity_poly.pdbx_strand_id
1 'polypeptide(L)'
;MIKNEIKPPKNVMTGNVIVHDERALFNDKWKLYYRNFVYNENSEKIFELYNVNDDPYEKYELSEKYPDVFESMKKTFDENPLIIETPYINPVQSYLYGDRYIGITDSPWLERTYKEKELPHPIVQNLVFGWIIFLTFKHIIIPVLILLTLVFYFMKFRNNISSN
;
A
#
# COMPACT_ATOMS: atom_id res chain seq x y z
N MET A 1 -25.16 -39.03 27.65
CA MET A 1 -25.42 -37.90 26.72
C MET A 1 -24.78 -36.66 27.32
N ILE A 2 -23.78 -36.08 26.66
CA ILE A 2 -23.13 -34.84 27.09
C ILE A 2 -24.04 -33.70 26.63
N LYS A 3 -24.57 -32.90 27.58
CA LYS A 3 -25.33 -31.69 27.25
C LYS A 3 -24.36 -30.64 26.70
N ASN A 4 -24.37 -30.43 25.39
CA ASN A 4 -23.71 -29.30 24.74
C ASN A 4 -24.49 -28.01 25.03
N GLU A 5 -24.39 -27.49 26.25
CA GLU A 5 -24.90 -26.15 26.57
C GLU A 5 -23.91 -25.10 26.03
N ILE A 6 -24.24 -24.52 24.88
CA ILE A 6 -23.49 -23.42 24.29
C ILE A 6 -23.72 -22.18 25.16
N LYS A 7 -22.65 -21.70 25.81
CA LYS A 7 -22.69 -20.44 26.56
C LYS A 7 -22.49 -19.25 25.62
N PRO A 8 -23.36 -18.23 25.68
CA PRO A 8 -23.22 -17.04 24.83
C PRO A 8 -22.00 -16.20 25.26
N PRO A 9 -21.30 -15.58 24.29
CA PRO A 9 -20.15 -14.73 24.59
C PRO A 9 -20.60 -13.46 25.34
N LYS A 10 -19.81 -13.04 26.34
CA LYS A 10 -20.04 -11.79 27.10
C LYS A 10 -18.80 -10.90 26.95
N ASN A 11 -18.97 -9.72 26.35
CA ASN A 11 -17.90 -8.75 26.07
C ASN A 11 -16.73 -9.30 25.24
N VAL A 12 -17.01 -10.18 24.28
CA VAL A 12 -15.99 -10.69 23.33
C VAL A 12 -15.95 -9.75 22.14
N MET A 13 -14.82 -9.04 21.97
CA MET A 13 -14.54 -8.25 20.78
C MET A 13 -13.84 -9.14 19.75
N THR A 14 -14.44 -9.27 18.57
CA THR A 14 -13.84 -9.90 17.40
C THR A 14 -13.65 -8.81 16.34
N GLY A 15 -12.45 -8.74 15.79
CA GLY A 15 -12.10 -7.79 14.73
C GLY A 15 -11.27 -8.55 13.71
N ASN A 16 -11.87 -8.84 12.56
CA ASN A 16 -11.15 -9.38 11.41
C ASN A 16 -10.80 -8.22 10.50
N VAL A 17 -9.51 -7.98 10.28
CA VAL A 17 -9.06 -7.18 9.15
C VAL A 17 -9.02 -8.13 7.96
N ILE A 18 -10.07 -8.12 7.14
CA ILE A 18 -10.15 -8.94 5.94
C ILE A 18 -9.44 -8.18 4.83
N VAL A 19 -8.23 -8.61 4.50
CA VAL A 19 -7.48 -8.08 3.34
C VAL A 19 -7.66 -9.06 2.20
N HIS A 20 -8.38 -8.63 1.17
CA HIS A 20 -8.49 -9.34 -0.09
C HIS A 20 -7.48 -8.77 -1.10
N ASP A 21 -6.91 -9.66 -1.89
CA ASP A 21 -6.27 -9.32 -3.16
C ASP A 21 -7.38 -9.28 -4.21
N GLU A 22 -7.74 -8.07 -4.61
CA GLU A 22 -8.80 -7.78 -5.56
C GLU A 22 -8.20 -7.21 -6.84
N ARG A 23 -8.59 -7.76 -7.99
CA ARG A 23 -8.05 -7.38 -9.30
C ARG A 23 -9.15 -7.38 -10.34
N ALA A 24 -8.94 -6.60 -11.39
CA ALA A 24 -9.83 -6.55 -12.54
C ALA A 24 -9.03 -6.59 -13.84
N LEU A 25 -9.40 -7.50 -14.73
CA LEU A 25 -8.94 -7.53 -16.11
C LEU A 25 -10.07 -7.01 -17.00
N PHE A 26 -9.82 -5.92 -17.72
CA PHE A 26 -10.77 -5.37 -18.68
C PHE A 26 -10.39 -5.79 -20.10
N ASN A 27 -11.37 -6.22 -20.89
CA ASN A 27 -11.24 -6.52 -22.30
C ASN A 27 -12.52 -6.11 -23.04
N ASP A 28 -12.44 -5.02 -23.80
CA ASP A 28 -13.58 -4.35 -24.43
C ASP A 28 -14.71 -4.03 -23.43
N LYS A 29 -15.87 -4.69 -23.58
CA LYS A 29 -17.03 -4.55 -22.71
C LYS A 29 -17.01 -5.48 -21.50
N TRP A 30 -16.01 -6.35 -21.39
CA TRP A 30 -15.95 -7.37 -20.36
C TRP A 30 -14.98 -6.97 -19.25
N LYS A 31 -15.39 -7.22 -18.02
CA LYS A 31 -14.55 -7.15 -16.83
C LYS A 31 -14.53 -8.54 -16.20
N LEU A 32 -13.35 -9.13 -16.07
CA LEU A 32 -13.11 -10.28 -15.22
C LEU A 32 -12.62 -9.77 -13.86
N TYR A 33 -13.43 -9.94 -12.83
CA TYR A 33 -13.09 -9.62 -11.45
C TYR A 33 -12.49 -10.84 -10.76
N TYR A 34 -11.42 -10.62 -9.99
CA TYR A 34 -10.74 -11.63 -9.20
C TYR A 34 -10.67 -11.19 -7.75
N ARG A 35 -10.96 -12.12 -6.84
CA ARG A 35 -10.78 -11.91 -5.40
C ARG A 35 -10.17 -13.15 -4.74
N ASN A 36 -9.14 -12.94 -3.94
CA ASN A 36 -8.55 -13.98 -3.10
C ASN A 36 -8.24 -13.44 -1.70
N PHE A 37 -8.31 -14.28 -0.67
CA PHE A 37 -7.96 -13.86 0.69
C PHE A 37 -6.45 -13.98 0.93
N VAL A 38 -5.79 -12.89 1.30
CA VAL A 38 -4.31 -12.82 1.30
C VAL A 38 -3.68 -13.65 2.42
N TYR A 39 -4.36 -13.80 3.55
CA TYR A 39 -3.81 -14.46 4.73
C TYR A 39 -4.06 -15.97 4.79
N ASN A 40 -4.72 -16.54 3.79
CA ASN A 40 -4.92 -17.98 3.70
C ASN A 40 -4.55 -18.46 2.30
N GLU A 41 -3.41 -19.14 2.18
CA GLU A 41 -2.96 -19.70 0.90
C GLU A 41 -3.94 -20.73 0.33
N ASN A 42 -4.79 -21.33 1.18
CA ASN A 42 -5.83 -22.28 0.79
C ASN A 42 -7.20 -21.62 0.59
N SER A 43 -7.31 -20.29 0.58
CA SER A 43 -8.59 -19.67 0.29
C SER A 43 -9.00 -19.89 -1.16
N GLU A 44 -10.31 -20.01 -1.35
CA GLU A 44 -10.90 -20.09 -2.67
C GLU A 44 -10.64 -18.80 -3.45
N LYS A 45 -10.14 -18.96 -4.67
CA LYS A 45 -9.99 -17.88 -5.65
C LYS A 45 -11.31 -17.70 -6.37
N ILE A 46 -11.91 -16.53 -6.23
CA ILE A 46 -13.19 -16.21 -6.86
C ILE A 46 -12.91 -15.43 -8.14
N PHE A 47 -13.57 -15.85 -9.23
CA PHE A 47 -13.57 -15.17 -10.51
C PHE A 47 -15.01 -14.90 -10.94
N GLU A 48 -15.30 -13.68 -11.35
CA GLU A 48 -16.64 -13.22 -11.75
C GLU A 48 -16.52 -12.44 -13.07
N LEU A 49 -17.50 -12.59 -13.97
CA LEU A 49 -17.52 -11.91 -15.27
C LEU A 49 -18.67 -10.91 -15.34
N TYR A 50 -18.38 -9.69 -15.76
CA TYR A 50 -19.36 -8.61 -15.91
C TYR A 50 -19.26 -7.95 -17.29
N ASN A 51 -20.38 -7.41 -17.76
CA ASN A 51 -20.41 -6.55 -18.95
C ASN A 51 -20.54 -5.09 -18.50
N VAL A 52 -19.46 -4.33 -18.58
CA VAL A 52 -19.37 -2.97 -18.02
C VAL A 52 -20.21 -1.93 -18.75
N ASN A 53 -20.58 -2.20 -20.01
CA ASN A 53 -21.40 -1.29 -20.80
C ASN A 53 -22.88 -1.43 -20.45
N ASP A 54 -23.35 -2.67 -20.29
CA ASP A 54 -24.75 -2.97 -20.01
C ASP A 54 -25.05 -3.00 -18.50
N ASP A 55 -24.05 -3.30 -17.68
CA ASP A 55 -24.12 -3.39 -16.22
C ASP A 55 -22.92 -2.70 -15.53
N PRO A 56 -22.88 -1.35 -15.55
CA PRO A 56 -21.77 -0.58 -14.99
C PRO A 56 -21.64 -0.69 -13.46
N TYR A 57 -22.63 -1.26 -12.79
CA TYR A 57 -22.65 -1.44 -11.33
C TYR A 57 -22.50 -2.89 -10.90
N GLU A 58 -22.15 -3.80 -11.83
CA GLU A 58 -21.74 -5.18 -11.55
C GLU A 58 -22.77 -5.96 -10.71
N LYS A 59 -24.04 -5.83 -11.07
CA LYS A 59 -25.17 -6.49 -10.39
C LYS A 59 -25.44 -7.90 -10.90
N TYR A 60 -25.04 -8.22 -12.12
CA TYR A 60 -25.33 -9.49 -12.78
C TYR A 60 -24.05 -10.20 -13.16
N GLU A 61 -23.77 -11.30 -12.47
CA GLU A 61 -22.66 -12.21 -12.79
C GLU A 61 -22.99 -13.00 -14.07
N LEU A 62 -22.04 -13.07 -15.01
CA LEU A 62 -22.25 -13.59 -16.37
C LEU A 62 -21.34 -14.77 -16.75
N SER A 63 -20.54 -15.32 -15.82
CA SER A 63 -19.58 -16.39 -16.09
C SER A 63 -20.24 -17.64 -16.68
N GLU A 64 -21.34 -18.11 -16.08
CA GLU A 64 -22.07 -19.29 -16.57
C GLU A 64 -22.72 -19.06 -17.94
N LYS A 65 -23.10 -17.81 -18.24
CA LYS A 65 -23.78 -17.45 -19.49
C LYS A 65 -22.81 -17.28 -20.65
N TYR A 66 -21.57 -16.88 -20.38
CA TYR A 66 -20.52 -16.66 -21.39
C TYR A 66 -19.22 -17.41 -21.03
N PRO A 67 -19.26 -18.76 -20.98
CA PRO A 67 -18.13 -19.57 -20.52
C PRO A 67 -16.87 -19.40 -21.39
N ASP A 68 -17.04 -19.23 -22.71
CA ASP A 68 -15.90 -19.06 -23.62
C ASP A 68 -15.13 -17.75 -23.35
N VAL A 69 -15.85 -16.67 -23.06
CA VAL A 69 -15.25 -15.37 -22.70
C VAL A 69 -14.59 -15.46 -21.33
N PHE A 70 -15.28 -16.09 -20.36
CA PHE A 70 -14.77 -16.29 -19.02
C PHE A 70 -13.45 -17.06 -19.01
N GLU A 71 -13.40 -18.23 -19.65
CA GLU A 71 -12.19 -19.05 -19.70
C GLU A 71 -11.06 -18.37 -20.49
N SER A 72 -11.39 -17.67 -21.59
CA SER A 72 -10.40 -16.89 -22.34
C SER A 72 -9.77 -15.80 -21.48
N MET A 73 -10.57 -15.00 -20.77
CA MET A 73 -10.07 -13.93 -19.93
C MET A 73 -9.33 -14.46 -18.71
N LYS A 74 -9.79 -15.57 -18.12
CA LYS A 74 -9.11 -16.23 -17.00
C LYS A 74 -7.75 -16.76 -17.40
N LYS A 75 -7.64 -17.38 -18.58
CA LYS A 75 -6.35 -17.76 -19.16
C LYS A 75 -5.44 -16.55 -19.34
N THR A 76 -5.94 -15.45 -19.90
CA THR A 76 -5.19 -14.19 -20.03
C THR A 76 -4.77 -13.62 -18.67
N PHE A 77 -5.61 -13.74 -17.64
CA PHE A 77 -5.30 -13.32 -16.27
C PHE A 77 -4.15 -14.14 -15.67
N ASP A 78 -4.16 -15.46 -15.87
CA ASP A 78 -3.13 -16.36 -15.35
C ASP A 78 -1.80 -16.27 -16.12
N GLU A 79 -1.85 -16.01 -17.43
CA GLU A 79 -0.67 -15.93 -18.30
C GLU A 79 0.04 -14.58 -18.24
N ASN A 80 -0.68 -13.49 -17.98
CA ASN A 80 -0.05 -12.18 -17.87
C ASN A 80 0.70 -12.08 -16.54
N PRO A 81 2.02 -11.80 -16.57
CA PRO A 81 2.75 -11.56 -15.34
C PRO A 81 2.09 -10.38 -14.63
N LEU A 82 1.83 -10.58 -13.35
CA LEU A 82 1.49 -9.53 -12.39
C LEU A 82 2.39 -8.33 -12.65
N ILE A 83 1.84 -7.29 -13.32
CA ILE A 83 2.47 -5.99 -13.30
C ILE A 83 2.12 -5.42 -11.93
N ILE A 84 2.82 -5.91 -10.91
CA ILE A 84 3.00 -5.13 -9.70
C ILE A 84 3.92 -4.00 -10.16
N GLU A 85 3.33 -2.96 -10.75
CA GLU A 85 3.94 -1.64 -10.64
C GLU A 85 3.93 -1.38 -9.15
N THR A 86 4.96 -1.85 -8.44
CA THR A 86 5.24 -1.39 -7.10
C THR A 86 5.47 0.09 -7.34
N PRO A 87 4.49 0.94 -6.98
CA PRO A 87 4.53 2.31 -7.40
C PRO A 87 5.81 2.89 -6.82
N TYR A 88 6.55 3.67 -7.59
CA TYR A 88 7.76 4.30 -7.09
C TYR A 88 7.39 5.14 -5.86
N ILE A 89 7.75 4.63 -4.66
CA ILE A 89 7.43 5.29 -3.40
C ILE A 89 8.48 6.39 -3.21
N ASN A 90 8.08 7.63 -3.49
CA ASN A 90 8.89 8.79 -3.14
C ASN A 90 8.57 9.19 -1.68
N PRO A 91 9.49 8.99 -0.71
CA PRO A 91 9.22 9.25 0.70
C PRO A 91 8.92 10.72 0.98
N VAL A 92 9.47 11.65 0.19
CA VAL A 92 9.16 13.08 0.30
C VAL A 92 7.74 13.37 -0.14
N GLN A 93 7.32 12.81 -1.28
CA GLN A 93 5.94 12.95 -1.74
C GLN A 93 4.96 12.42 -0.69
N SER A 94 5.23 11.23 -0.17
CA SER A 94 4.37 10.60 0.85
C SER A 94 4.31 11.44 2.13
N TYR A 95 5.45 12.01 2.55
CA TYR A 95 5.50 12.90 3.70
C TYR A 95 4.72 14.20 3.51
N LEU A 96 4.75 14.80 2.32
CA LEU A 96 4.11 16.08 2.04
C LEU A 96 2.61 15.97 1.71
N TYR A 97 2.20 14.90 1.03
CA TYR A 97 0.86 14.80 0.45
C TYR A 97 0.07 13.57 0.88
N GLY A 98 0.65 12.71 1.74
CA GLY A 98 0.08 11.45 2.18
C GLY A 98 0.31 10.32 1.18
N ASP A 99 -0.34 9.17 1.42
CA ASP A 99 -0.26 8.00 0.56
C ASP A 99 -0.97 8.26 -0.78
N ARG A 100 -0.25 8.93 -1.69
CA ARG A 100 -0.69 9.22 -3.04
C ARG A 100 0.17 8.41 -3.99
N TYR A 101 -0.49 7.50 -4.68
CA TYR A 101 0.14 6.69 -5.70
C TYR A 101 0.52 7.54 -6.92
N ILE A 102 1.71 7.34 -7.44
CA ILE A 102 2.17 7.88 -8.73
C ILE A 102 2.49 6.66 -9.59
N GLY A 103 1.96 6.56 -10.81
CA GLY A 103 2.35 5.46 -11.70
C GLY A 103 1.43 5.18 -12.88
N ILE A 104 0.11 5.41 -12.75
CA ILE A 104 -0.85 5.12 -13.82
C ILE A 104 -1.51 6.43 -14.27
N THR A 105 -0.88 7.09 -15.23
CA THR A 105 -1.48 8.21 -15.96
C THR A 105 -2.31 7.66 -17.13
N ASP A 106 -3.49 8.25 -17.36
CA ASP A 106 -4.35 8.03 -18.53
C ASP A 106 -5.20 6.73 -18.59
N SER A 107 -5.48 6.07 -17.46
CA SER A 107 -6.50 5.00 -17.43
C SER A 107 -7.89 5.56 -17.08
N PRO A 108 -8.88 5.52 -17.99
CA PRO A 108 -10.24 5.97 -17.69
C PRO A 108 -10.96 5.06 -16.68
N TRP A 109 -10.41 3.89 -16.38
CA TRP A 109 -11.00 2.90 -15.49
C TRP A 109 -10.48 3.00 -14.05
N LEU A 110 -9.38 3.74 -13.84
CA LEU A 110 -8.86 4.10 -12.51
C LEU A 110 -9.13 5.59 -12.28
N GLU A 111 -10.40 5.98 -12.22
CA GLU A 111 -10.75 7.34 -11.79
C GLU A 111 -10.35 7.54 -10.32
N ARG A 112 -9.21 8.20 -10.12
CA ARG A 112 -8.79 8.65 -8.81
C ARG A 112 -9.59 9.89 -8.45
N THR A 113 -10.28 9.87 -7.31
CA THR A 113 -10.99 11.05 -6.76
C THR A 113 -10.04 12.16 -6.30
N TYR A 114 -8.73 11.96 -6.41
CA TYR A 114 -7.71 12.92 -6.01
C TYR A 114 -6.84 13.33 -7.20
N LYS A 115 -6.52 14.63 -7.26
CA LYS A 115 -5.55 15.17 -8.22
C LYS A 115 -4.14 14.71 -7.85
N GLU A 116 -3.45 14.08 -8.80
CA GLU A 116 -2.05 13.73 -8.67
C GLU A 116 -1.21 14.99 -8.49
N LYS A 117 -0.30 14.96 -7.52
CA LYS A 117 0.62 16.05 -7.24
C LYS A 117 1.93 15.75 -7.96
N GLU A 118 2.44 16.73 -8.68
CA GLU A 118 3.77 16.61 -9.30
C GLU A 118 4.85 16.41 -8.23
N LEU A 119 5.93 15.73 -8.63
CA LEU A 119 7.11 15.54 -7.78
C LEU A 119 7.69 16.90 -7.38
N PRO A 120 8.02 17.13 -6.08
CA PRO A 120 8.61 18.37 -5.64
C PRO A 120 9.95 18.62 -6.33
N HIS A 121 10.35 19.87 -6.44
CA HIS A 121 11.66 20.24 -6.97
C HIS A 121 12.80 19.51 -6.23
N PRO A 122 13.88 19.05 -6.89
CA PRO A 122 14.94 18.24 -6.27
C PRO A 122 15.55 18.82 -5.00
N ILE A 123 15.68 20.15 -4.92
CA ILE A 123 16.16 20.84 -3.71
C ILE A 123 15.21 20.61 -2.53
N VAL A 124 13.90 20.76 -2.76
CA VAL A 124 12.87 20.51 -1.73
C VAL A 124 12.88 19.04 -1.34
N GLN A 125 13.04 18.14 -2.31
CA GLN A 125 13.17 16.71 -2.04
C GLN A 125 14.34 16.41 -1.09
N ASN A 126 15.53 16.92 -1.38
CA ASN A 126 16.70 16.66 -0.55
C ASN A 126 16.54 17.22 0.88
N LEU A 127 15.97 18.42 1.03
CA LEU A 127 15.73 19.02 2.35
C LEU A 127 14.71 18.22 3.17
N VAL A 128 13.57 17.89 2.56
CA VAL A 128 12.51 17.13 3.25
C VAL A 128 12.96 15.71 3.54
N PHE A 129 13.72 15.07 2.63
CA PHE A 129 14.28 13.76 2.89
C PHE A 129 15.26 13.78 4.06
N GLY A 130 16.17 14.76 4.12
CA GLY A 130 17.06 14.95 5.27
C GLY A 130 16.29 15.15 6.57
N TRP A 131 15.17 15.88 6.53
CA TRP A 131 14.28 16.05 7.68
C TRP A 131 13.61 14.73 8.10
N ILE A 132 13.14 13.90 7.16
CA ILE A 132 12.57 12.58 7.44
C ILE A 132 13.60 11.68 8.13
N ILE A 133 14.85 11.66 7.64
CA ILE A 133 15.95 10.90 8.25
C ILE A 133 16.22 11.42 9.67
N PHE A 134 16.26 12.74 9.86
CA PHE A 134 16.42 13.32 11.18
C PHE A 134 15.30 12.90 12.14
N LEU A 135 14.03 12.99 11.73
CA LEU A 135 12.89 12.61 12.57
C LEU A 135 12.93 11.12 12.94
N THR A 136 13.28 10.26 11.99
CA THR A 136 13.39 8.81 12.19
C THR A 136 14.45 8.48 13.24
N PHE A 137 15.63 9.10 13.14
CA PHE A 137 16.77 8.78 14.00
C PHE A 137 17.06 9.82 15.08
N LYS A 138 16.12 10.72 15.39
CA LYS A 138 16.33 11.82 16.35
C LYS A 138 16.82 11.35 17.72
N HIS A 139 16.38 10.17 18.15
CA HIS A 139 16.76 9.55 19.41
C HIS A 139 18.23 9.08 19.44
N ILE A 140 18.86 8.87 18.29
CA ILE A 140 20.30 8.60 18.15
C ILE A 140 21.06 9.90 17.89
N ILE A 141 20.56 10.72 16.95
CA ILE A 141 21.25 11.95 16.50
C ILE A 141 21.42 12.95 17.65
N ILE A 142 20.37 13.17 18.47
CA ILE A 142 20.42 14.16 19.56
C ILE A 142 21.47 13.77 20.63
N PRO A 143 21.49 12.55 21.18
CA PRO A 143 22.54 12.15 22.13
C PRO A 143 23.95 12.22 21.55
N VAL A 144 24.15 11.83 20.28
CA VAL A 144 25.46 11.92 19.62
C VAL A 144 25.92 13.38 19.52
N LEU A 145 25.03 14.30 19.15
CA LEU A 145 25.36 15.73 19.13
C LEU A 145 25.72 16.27 20.52
N ILE A 146 24.96 15.89 21.55
CA ILE A 146 25.26 16.29 22.94
C ILE A 146 26.64 15.77 23.34
N LEU A 147 26.94 14.48 23.09
CA LEU A 147 28.23 13.89 23.41
C LEU A 147 29.39 14.58 22.67
N LEU A 148 29.22 14.89 21.38
CA LEU A 148 30.21 15.64 20.60
C LEU A 148 30.46 17.04 21.17
N THR A 149 29.42 17.76 21.57
CA THR A 149 29.59 19.08 22.20
C THR A 149 30.33 18.99 23.53
N LEU A 150 30.06 17.98 24.34
CA LEU A 150 30.77 17.74 25.61
C LEU A 150 32.25 17.40 25.38
N VAL A 151 32.55 16.55 24.38
CA VAL A 151 33.93 16.21 24.00
C VAL A 151 34.67 17.46 23.53
N PHE A 152 34.08 18.25 22.65
CA PHE A 152 34.71 19.47 22.13
C PHE A 152 34.95 20.50 23.24
N TYR A 153 33.99 20.67 24.14
CA TYR A 153 34.12 21.51 25.32
C TYR A 153 35.28 21.04 26.21
N PHE A 154 35.36 19.73 26.49
CA PHE A 154 36.42 19.16 27.33
C PHE A 154 37.81 19.30 26.69
N MET A 155 37.93 19.09 25.38
CA MET A 155 39.17 19.31 24.64
C MET A 155 39.64 20.76 24.72
N LYS A 156 38.73 21.73 24.54
CA LYS A 156 39.04 23.16 24.66
C LYS A 156 39.45 23.52 26.09
N PHE A 157 38.74 23.01 27.09
CA PHE A 157 39.07 23.22 28.50
C PHE A 157 40.46 22.66 28.86
N ARG A 158 40.78 21.43 28.42
CA ARG A 158 42.09 20.81 28.64
C ARG A 158 43.23 21.61 28.01
N ASN A 159 43.04 22.10 26.79
CA ASN A 159 44.06 22.89 26.10
C ASN A 159 44.31 24.26 26.78
N ASN A 160 43.27 24.89 27.33
CA ASN A 160 43.42 26.11 28.12
C ASN A 160 44.15 25.91 29.45
N ILE A 161 44.02 24.75 30.10
CA ILE A 161 44.79 24.43 31.32
C ILE A 161 46.26 24.17 30.99
N SER A 162 46.55 23.51 29.87
CA SER A 162 47.93 23.18 29.47
C SER A 162 48.74 24.39 28.97
N SER A 163 48.11 25.54 28.71
CA SER A 163 48.79 26.76 28.22
C SER A 163 49.02 27.83 29.30
N ASN A 164 48.61 27.58 30.54
CA ASN A 164 48.90 28.40 31.73
C ASN A 164 49.93 27.68 32.60
#